data_AF-A0A2S2N6N4-F1
#
_entry.id   AF-A0A2S2N6N4-F1
#
_cell.length_a   1.000
_cell.length_b   1.000
_cell.length_c   1.000
_cell.angle_alpha   90.00
_cell.angle_beta   90.00
_cell.angle_gamma   90.00
#
_symmetry.space_group_name_H-M   'P 1'
#
loop_
_entity.id
_entity.type
_entity.pdbx_description
1 polymer ?
#
loop_
_entity_poly.entity_id
_entity_poly.type
_entity_poly.pdbx_seq_one_letter_code
_entity_poly.pdbx_strand_id
1 'polypeptide(L)'
;YNFTCIDIGSYGSNSDGGIFAKSALKRAIEENTLQTPTDSVILGDDAFPLLPYLMKPYARRKQLTEREKIYNYRHCRARRIVENGFGILSSRFRIFRRPITLTPENTIHLVKAACALHNWIRKNGKE
;
A
#
# COMPACT_ATOMS: atom_id res chain seq x y z
N TYR A 1 6.71 11.04 -0.45
CA TYR A 1 6.06 9.74 -0.65
C TYR A 1 5.67 9.60 -2.12
N ASN A 2 6.17 8.58 -2.83
CA ASN A 2 5.80 8.29 -4.22
C ASN A 2 5.05 6.97 -4.28
N PHE A 3 4.06 6.87 -5.16
CA PHE A 3 3.39 5.62 -5.47
C PHE A 3 4.07 4.95 -6.67
N THR A 4 4.68 3.78 -6.47
CA THR A 4 5.41 3.07 -7.53
C THR A 4 4.50 2.08 -8.27
N CYS A 5 3.65 1.38 -7.53
CA CYS A 5 2.66 0.45 -8.05
C CYS A 5 1.33 0.72 -7.35
N ILE A 6 0.23 0.72 -8.11
CA ILE A 6 -1.13 0.88 -7.61
C ILE A 6 -2.02 -0.18 -8.28
N ASP A 7 -2.79 -0.90 -7.47
CA ASP A 7 -3.82 -1.84 -7.92
C ASP A 7 -5.16 -1.30 -7.40
N ILE A 8 -6.13 -1.09 -8.31
CA ILE A 8 -7.37 -0.34 -8.05
C ILE A 8 -8.51 -1.01 -8.79
N GLY A 9 -9.67 -1.13 -8.14
CA GLY A 9 -10.90 -1.63 -8.76
C GLY A 9 -11.42 -2.95 -8.18
N SER A 10 -10.80 -3.46 -7.12
CA SER A 10 -11.31 -4.62 -6.39
C SER A 10 -12.57 -4.30 -5.60
N TYR A 11 -13.51 -5.25 -5.54
CA TYR A 11 -14.71 -5.16 -4.70
C TYR A 11 -14.36 -5.09 -3.22
N GLY A 12 -15.07 -4.23 -2.47
CA GLY A 12 -14.85 -4.03 -1.03
C GLY A 12 -15.17 -5.25 -0.14
N SER A 13 -15.84 -6.27 -0.69
CA SER A 13 -16.07 -7.56 -0.01
C SER A 13 -14.87 -8.50 -0.04
N ASN A 14 -13.87 -8.23 -0.89
CA ASN A 14 -12.65 -9.04 -0.95
C ASN A 14 -11.70 -8.66 0.18
N SER A 15 -11.08 -9.65 0.81
CA SER A 15 -10.02 -9.42 1.78
C SER A 15 -8.75 -8.88 1.11
N ASP A 16 -7.95 -8.12 1.84
CA ASP A 16 -6.67 -7.59 1.34
C ASP A 16 -5.74 -8.70 0.84
N GLY A 17 -5.68 -9.82 1.57
CA GLY A 17 -4.94 -11.01 1.14
C GLY A 17 -5.49 -11.63 -0.14
N GLY A 18 -6.82 -11.62 -0.34
CA GLY A 18 -7.47 -12.10 -1.56
C GLY A 18 -7.22 -11.19 -2.76
N ILE A 19 -7.22 -9.87 -2.55
CA ILE A 19 -6.86 -8.88 -3.57
C ILE A 19 -5.40 -9.06 -3.96
N PHE A 20 -4.49 -9.16 -2.99
CA PHE A 20 -3.07 -9.41 -3.24
C PHE A 20 -2.81 -10.71 -4.00
N ALA A 21 -3.50 -11.79 -3.62
CA ALA A 21 -3.37 -13.09 -4.28
C ALA A 21 -3.68 -13.05 -5.79
N LYS A 22 -4.58 -12.15 -6.20
CA LYS A 22 -4.99 -11.95 -7.60
C LYS A 22 -4.30 -10.76 -8.28
N SER A 23 -3.50 -10.00 -7.53
CA SER A 23 -2.89 -8.76 -8.02
C SER A 23 -1.81 -9.01 -9.06
N ALA A 24 -1.69 -8.09 -10.01
CA ALA A 24 -0.57 -8.09 -10.95
C ALA A 24 0.78 -7.92 -10.22
N LEU A 25 0.78 -7.26 -9.06
CA LEU A 25 1.96 -7.05 -8.23
C LEU A 25 2.52 -8.38 -7.71
N LYS A 26 1.69 -9.26 -7.14
CA LYS A 26 2.14 -10.58 -6.66
C LYS A 26 2.79 -11.37 -7.79
N ARG A 27 2.13 -11.44 -8.94
CA ARG A 27 2.66 -12.13 -10.12
C ARG A 27 4.00 -11.54 -10.55
N ALA A 28 4.12 -10.22 -10.62
CA ALA A 28 5.36 -9.56 -11.02
C ALA A 28 6.53 -9.79 -10.04
N ILE A 29 6.25 -9.95 -8.74
CA ILE A 29 7.26 -10.30 -7.74
C ILE A 29 7.70 -11.76 -7.91
N GLU A 30 6.74 -12.69 -8.04
CA GLU A 30 7.02 -14.12 -8.18
C GLU A 30 7.74 -14.45 -9.50
N GLU A 31 7.42 -13.71 -10.58
CA GLU A 31 8.09 -13.83 -11.88
C GLU A 31 9.39 -12.99 -11.97
N ASN A 32 9.76 -12.30 -10.89
CA ASN A 32 10.95 -11.43 -10.82
C ASN A 32 11.02 -10.35 -11.91
N THR A 33 9.86 -9.85 -12.36
CA THR A 33 9.76 -8.79 -13.39
C THR A 33 9.78 -7.38 -12.80
N LEU A 34 9.54 -7.24 -11.48
CA LEU A 34 9.50 -5.95 -10.78
C LEU A 34 10.90 -5.37 -10.46
N GLN A 35 11.98 -6.14 -10.65
CA GLN A 35 13.37 -5.77 -10.28
C GLN A 35 13.49 -5.20 -8.87
N THR A 36 12.95 -5.91 -7.87
CA THR A 36 13.07 -5.49 -6.47
C THR A 36 14.53 -5.51 -6.00
N PRO A 37 14.95 -4.59 -5.12
CA PRO A 37 16.30 -4.64 -4.54
C PRO A 37 16.59 -6.00 -3.90
N THR A 38 17.82 -6.48 -4.03
CA THR A 38 18.28 -7.72 -3.39
C THR A 38 18.11 -7.62 -1.87
N ASP A 39 17.73 -8.73 -1.23
CA ASP A 39 17.48 -8.83 0.22
C ASP A 39 16.42 -7.86 0.77
N SER A 40 15.50 -7.42 -0.07
CA SER A 40 14.36 -6.60 0.34
C SER A 40 13.08 -7.42 0.50
N VAL A 41 12.23 -6.95 1.41
CA VAL A 41 10.90 -7.51 1.67
C VAL A 41 9.86 -6.40 1.64
N ILE A 42 8.64 -6.76 1.25
CA ILE A 42 7.47 -5.89 1.33
C ILE A 42 6.88 -6.02 2.72
N LEU A 43 6.35 -4.91 3.26
CA LEU A 43 5.67 -4.90 4.55
C LEU A 43 4.15 -4.83 4.35
N GLY A 44 3.45 -5.93 4.67
CA GLY A 44 2.00 -6.00 4.73
C GLY A 44 1.45 -5.64 6.11
N ASP A 45 0.15 -5.40 6.23
CA ASP A 45 -0.53 -5.46 7.52
C ASP A 45 -0.91 -6.90 7.90
N ASP A 46 -1.67 -7.04 8.99
CA ASP A 46 -2.09 -8.33 9.52
C ASP A 46 -3.08 -9.08 8.60
N ALA A 47 -3.69 -8.44 7.60
CA ALA A 47 -4.59 -9.12 6.67
C ALA A 47 -3.85 -9.88 5.56
N PHE A 48 -2.56 -9.60 5.36
CA PHE A 48 -1.73 -10.28 4.36
C PHE A 48 -1.13 -11.58 4.88
N PRO A 49 -0.79 -12.53 3.99
CA PRO A 49 -0.04 -13.73 4.36
C PRO A 49 1.44 -13.40 4.65
N LEU A 50 2.11 -14.25 5.42
CA LEU A 50 3.56 -14.24 5.56
C LEU A 50 4.18 -15.03 4.39
N LEU A 51 5.07 -14.42 3.63
CA LEU A 51 5.76 -15.02 2.47
C LEU A 51 7.25 -14.66 2.48
N PRO A 52 8.12 -15.36 1.72
CA PRO A 52 9.56 -15.08 1.69
C PRO A 52 9.93 -13.62 1.35
N TYR A 53 9.04 -12.92 0.63
CA TYR A 53 9.20 -11.53 0.21
C TYR A 53 8.15 -10.58 0.82
N LEU A 54 7.26 -11.07 1.71
CA LEU A 54 6.20 -10.29 2.33
C LEU A 54 6.14 -10.57 3.83
N MET A 55 6.59 -9.59 4.61
CA MET A 55 6.56 -9.63 6.07
C MET A 55 5.28 -8.99 6.60
N LYS A 56 4.77 -9.52 7.71
CA LYS A 56 3.59 -9.00 8.43
C LYS A 56 3.89 -8.85 9.93
N PRO A 57 3.10 -8.09 10.70
CA PRO A 57 3.29 -8.02 12.15
C PRO A 57 2.92 -9.34 12.83
N TYR A 58 3.50 -9.62 14.00
CA TYR A 58 3.04 -10.69 14.88
C TYR A 58 1.63 -10.38 15.38
N ALA A 59 0.74 -11.37 15.29
CA ALA A 59 -0.64 -11.25 15.74
C ALA A 59 -0.72 -11.01 17.26
N ARG A 60 -1.53 -10.04 17.68
CA ARG A 60 -1.71 -9.67 19.11
C ARG A 60 -2.64 -10.60 19.88
N ARG A 61 -2.88 -11.83 19.39
CA ARG A 61 -3.80 -12.81 20.00
C ARG A 61 -3.20 -13.53 21.21
N LYS A 62 -1.87 -13.44 21.38
CA LYS A 62 -1.12 -14.03 22.50
C LYS A 62 -0.22 -12.95 23.11
N GLN A 63 0.26 -13.23 24.33
CA GLN A 63 1.28 -12.40 24.96
C GLN A 63 2.54 -12.39 24.10
N LEU A 64 2.85 -11.24 23.49
CA LEU A 64 4.05 -11.07 22.68
C LEU A 64 5.28 -11.00 23.58
N THR A 65 6.35 -11.66 23.16
CA THR A 65 7.69 -11.49 23.72
C THR A 65 8.21 -10.07 23.47
N GLU A 66 9.21 -9.62 24.24
CA GLU A 66 9.81 -8.31 24.02
C GLU A 66 10.40 -8.13 22.62
N ARG A 67 11.00 -9.19 22.05
CA ARG A 67 11.52 -9.16 20.68
C ARG A 67 10.42 -8.96 19.64
N GLU A 68 9.29 -9.65 19.78
CA GLU A 68 8.14 -9.50 18.88
C GLU A 68 7.50 -8.12 19.01
N LYS A 69 7.44 -7.55 20.22
CA LYS A 69 6.98 -6.17 20.44
C LYS A 69 7.88 -5.16 19.73
N ILE A 70 9.20 -5.30 19.86
CA ILE A 70 10.18 -4.45 19.19
C ILE A 70 10.04 -4.55 17.67
N TYR A 71 9.92 -5.77 17.13
CA TYR A 71 9.68 -5.98 15.72
C TYR A 71 8.38 -5.31 15.27
N ASN A 72 7.25 -5.55 15.95
CA ASN A 72 5.97 -4.95 15.61
C ASN A 72 6.02 -3.42 15.64
N TYR A 73 6.72 -2.83 16.61
CA TYR A 73 6.93 -1.38 16.67
C TYR A 73 7.67 -0.87 15.42
N ARG A 74 8.77 -1.53 15.03
CA ARG A 74 9.54 -1.16 13.83
C ARG A 74 8.74 -1.36 12.54
N HIS A 75 8.00 -2.47 12.44
CA HIS A 75 7.12 -2.78 11.32
C HIS A 75 6.02 -1.72 11.13
N CYS A 76 5.31 -1.39 12.22
CA CYS A 76 4.31 -0.32 12.21
C CYS A 76 4.92 1.04 11.86
N ARG A 77 6.11 1.36 12.40
CA ARG A 77 6.80 2.62 12.09
C ARG A 77 7.17 2.73 10.61
N ALA A 78 7.69 1.66 10.02
CA ALA A 78 8.03 1.64 8.60
C ALA A 78 6.78 1.81 7.71
N ARG A 79 5.66 1.17 8.09
CA ARG A 79 4.37 1.33 7.40
C ARG A 79 3.78 2.74 7.45
N ARG A 80 4.15 3.61 8.40
CA ARG A 80 3.67 5.01 8.42
C ARG A 80 3.94 5.76 7.12
N ILE A 81 4.93 5.31 6.33
CA ILE A 81 5.24 5.88 5.01
C ILE A 81 4.03 5.81 4.07
N VAL A 82 3.31 4.69 4.03
CA VAL A 82 2.12 4.56 3.15
C VAL A 82 0.94 5.37 3.68
N GLU A 83 0.75 5.41 4.99
CA GLU A 83 -0.29 6.22 5.65
C GLU A 83 -0.08 7.71 5.39
N ASN A 84 1.15 8.20 5.53
CA ASN A 84 1.51 9.58 5.19
C ASN A 84 1.31 9.87 3.70
N GLY A 85 1.63 8.90 2.83
CA GLY A 85 1.38 9.00 1.39
C GLY A 85 -0.09 9.25 1.07
N PHE A 86 -0.99 8.43 1.62
CA PHE A 86 -2.44 8.61 1.44
C PHE A 86 -2.98 9.86 2.14
N GLY A 87 -2.46 10.21 3.32
CA GLY A 87 -2.82 11.44 4.02
C GLY A 87 -2.51 12.70 3.20
N ILE A 88 -1.33 12.76 2.59
CA ILE A 88 -0.95 13.88 1.71
C ILE A 88 -1.78 13.88 0.43
N LEU A 89 -1.96 12.71 -0.20
CA LEU A 89 -2.76 12.58 -1.43
C LEU A 89 -4.19 13.11 -1.21
N SER A 90 -4.85 12.66 -0.14
CA SER A 90 -6.21 13.09 0.22
C SER A 90 -6.29 14.55 0.67
N SER A 91 -5.23 15.08 1.29
CA SER A 91 -5.15 16.51 1.65
C SER A 91 -5.03 17.41 0.44
N ARG A 92 -4.21 17.00 -0.54
CA ARG A 92 -3.97 17.75 -1.77
C ARG A 92 -5.20 17.70 -2.68
N PHE A 93 -5.73 16.50 -2.89
CA PHE A 93 -6.90 16.28 -3.73
C PHE A 93 -8.14 16.11 -2.86
N ARG A 94 -8.78 17.25 -2.53
CA ARG A 94 -9.96 17.31 -1.64
C ARG A 94 -11.14 16.44 -2.08
N ILE A 95 -11.16 15.97 -3.33
CA ILE A 95 -12.17 14.99 -3.81
C ILE A 95 -12.19 13.71 -2.98
N PHE A 96 -11.07 13.28 -2.41
CA PHE A 96 -11.01 12.10 -1.52
C PHE A 96 -11.51 12.35 -0.10
N ARG A 97 -11.86 13.60 0.25
CA ARG A 97 -12.40 13.98 1.57
C ARG A 97 -13.91 14.13 1.59
N ARG A 98 -14.57 13.81 0.48
CA ARG A 98 -16.02 13.85 0.33
C ARG A 98 -16.49 12.58 -0.39
N PRO A 99 -17.77 12.20 -0.27
CA PRO A 99 -18.33 11.13 -1.08
C PRO A 99 -18.06 11.39 -2.58
N ILE A 100 -17.56 10.37 -3.27
CA ILE A 100 -17.23 10.46 -4.68
C ILE A 100 -18.47 10.04 -5.47
N THR A 101 -19.14 11.01 -6.10
CA THR A 101 -20.33 10.80 -6.93
C THR A 101 -19.96 10.51 -8.38
N LEU A 102 -19.12 9.50 -8.59
CA LEU A 102 -18.69 9.02 -9.91
C LEU A 102 -19.02 7.54 -10.05
N THR A 103 -19.11 7.06 -11.28
CA THR A 103 -19.18 5.61 -11.52
C THR A 103 -17.89 4.92 -11.02
N PRO A 104 -17.92 3.61 -10.72
CA PRO A 104 -16.72 2.87 -10.32
C PRO A 104 -15.57 3.03 -11.33
N GLU A 105 -15.86 3.01 -12.62
CA GLU A 105 -14.87 3.14 -13.70
C GLU A 105 -14.18 4.50 -13.65
N ASN A 106 -14.97 5.58 -13.54
CA ASN A 106 -14.45 6.93 -13.43
C ASN A 106 -13.69 7.15 -12.12
N THR A 107 -14.08 6.46 -11.05
CA THR A 107 -13.37 6.48 -9.77
C THR A 107 -11.99 5.83 -9.88
N ILE A 108 -11.86 4.73 -10.62
CA ILE A 108 -10.55 4.10 -10.91
C ILE A 108 -9.64 5.09 -11.65
N HIS A 109 -10.16 5.76 -12.69
CA HIS A 109 -9.39 6.77 -13.43
C HIS A 109 -9.00 7.96 -12.56
N LEU A 110 -9.90 8.43 -11.70
CA LEU A 110 -9.64 9.50 -10.74
C LEU A 110 -8.47 9.14 -9.81
N VAL A 111 -8.48 7.95 -9.21
CA VAL A 111 -7.41 7.51 -8.29
C VAL A 111 -6.08 7.38 -9.04
N LYS A 112 -6.06 6.80 -10.25
CA LYS A 112 -4.87 6.69 -11.09
C LYS A 112 -4.28 8.07 -11.41
N ALA A 113 -5.12 9.00 -11.86
CA ALA A 113 -4.72 10.37 -12.19
C ALA A 113 -4.16 11.09 -10.96
N ALA A 114 -4.82 10.97 -9.80
CA ALA A 114 -4.35 11.61 -8.58
C ALA A 114 -2.98 11.08 -8.12
N CYS A 115 -2.75 9.76 -8.17
CA CYS A 115 -1.45 9.16 -7.85
C CYS A 115 -0.35 9.64 -8.81
N ALA A 116 -0.65 9.69 -10.12
CA ALA A 116 0.29 10.18 -11.12
C ALA A 116 0.64 11.67 -10.92
N LEU A 117 -0.38 12.52 -10.75
CA LEU A 117 -0.20 13.95 -10.48
C LEU A 117 0.54 14.18 -9.16
N HIS A 118 0.22 13.41 -8.11
CA HIS A 118 0.93 13.49 -6.83
C HIS A 118 2.43 13.24 -7.00
N ASN A 119 2.79 12.18 -7.72
CA ASN A 119 4.18 11.86 -8.01
C ASN A 119 4.86 12.95 -8.85
N TRP A 120 4.17 13.46 -9.87
CA TRP A 120 4.70 14.52 -10.73
C TRP A 120 4.95 15.82 -9.95
N ILE A 121 3.98 16.27 -9.14
CA ILE A 121 4.13 17.44 -8.26
C ILE A 121 5.28 17.24 -7.29
N ARG A 122 5.42 16.05 -6.69
CA ARG A 122 6.50 15.81 -5.72
C ARG A 122 7.89 15.79 -6.37
N LYS A 123 8.00 15.48 -7.67
CA LYS A 123 9.26 15.47 -8.40
C LYS A 123 9.62 16.84 -9.01
N ASN A 124 8.62 17.65 -9.37
CA ASN A 124 8.81 18.89 -10.14
C ASN A 124 8.34 20.15 -9.42
N GLY A 125 7.61 20.02 -8.31
CA GLY A 125 7.22 21.15 -7.48
C GLY A 125 8.46 21.76 -6.86
N LYS A 126 8.73 23.02 -7.18
CA LYS A 126 9.58 23.86 -6.34
C LYS A 126 8.86 24.01 -4.99
N GLU A 127 9.63 23.86 -3.92
CA GLU A 127 9.15 23.82 -2.52
C GLU A 127 8.12 24.90 -2.19
#